data_AF-K3XAL9-F1
#
_entry.id   AF-K3XAL9-F1
#
_cell.length_a   1.000
_cell.length_b   1.000
_cell.length_c   1.000
_cell.angle_alpha   90.00
_cell.angle_beta   90.00
_cell.angle_gamma   90.00
#
_symmetry.space_group_name_H-M   'P 1'
#
loop_
_entity.id
_entity.type
_entity.pdbx_description
1 polymer ?
#
loop_
_entity_poly.entity_id
_entity_poly.type
_entity_poly.pdbx_seq_one_letter_code
_entity_poly.pdbx_strand_id
1 'polypeptide(L)'
;MGLLDGLITGMARSSKFGRSHSLRPLTSKRANRRFYKGNGCRNEGVHGKRGRYIVDSDKLLQLEVPDLTGFKLKAYVSPLTPNRRPVSQ
;
A
#
# COMPACT_ATOMS: atom_id res chain seq x y z
N MET A 1 -25.02 -18.44 16.30
CA MET A 1 -24.19 -17.47 15.56
C MET A 1 -23.40 -18.24 14.52
N GLY A 2 -24.15 -18.81 13.58
CA GLY A 2 -23.71 -19.93 12.75
C GLY A 2 -23.25 -19.48 11.37
N LEU A 3 -22.81 -20.45 10.59
CA LEU A 3 -22.38 -20.32 9.19
C LEU A 3 -23.36 -19.48 8.35
N LEU A 4 -24.67 -19.52 8.66
CA LEU A 4 -25.71 -18.69 8.06
C LEU A 4 -25.53 -17.18 8.28
N ASP A 5 -25.14 -16.71 9.47
CA ASP A 5 -24.87 -15.29 9.72
C ASP A 5 -23.64 -14.82 8.93
N GLY A 6 -22.64 -15.68 8.79
CA GLY A 6 -21.45 -15.44 7.96
C GLY A 6 -21.77 -15.40 6.47
N LEU A 7 -22.70 -16.23 6.01
CA LEU A 7 -23.13 -16.31 4.61
C LEU A 7 -24.05 -15.14 4.23
N ILE A 8 -24.98 -14.76 5.12
CA ILE A 8 -25.84 -13.57 4.97
C ILE A 8 -24.96 -12.30 4.99
N THR A 9 -24.02 -12.20 5.93
CA THR A 9 -23.07 -11.07 5.98
C THR A 9 -22.15 -11.04 4.75
N GLY A 10 -21.70 -12.20 4.26
CA GLY A 10 -20.87 -12.34 3.07
C GLY A 10 -21.59 -11.99 1.76
N MET A 11 -22.87 -12.34 1.64
CA MET A 11 -23.72 -11.98 0.49
C MET A 11 -24.21 -10.53 0.55
N ALA A 12 -24.54 -10.02 1.75
CA ALA A 12 -24.92 -8.63 1.96
C ALA A 12 -23.75 -7.66 1.70
N ARG A 13 -22.52 -8.07 2.02
CA ARG A 13 -21.28 -7.38 1.62
C ARG A 13 -20.88 -7.74 0.18
N SER A 14 -21.81 -7.59 -0.77
CA SER A 14 -21.40 -7.35 -2.16
C SER A 14 -20.43 -6.17 -2.18
N SER A 15 -19.47 -6.14 -3.11
CA SER A 15 -18.38 -5.14 -3.13
C SER A 15 -18.89 -3.74 -2.76
N LYS A 16 -18.12 -2.92 -2.02
CA LYS A 16 -18.55 -1.57 -1.54
C LYS A 16 -19.22 -0.68 -2.62
N PHE A 17 -18.96 -0.97 -3.89
CA PHE A 17 -19.48 -0.27 -5.05
C PHE A 17 -20.55 -1.06 -5.84
N GLY A 18 -21.18 -2.09 -5.26
CA GLY A 18 -22.16 -2.96 -5.93
C GLY A 18 -21.60 -3.72 -7.15
N ARG A 19 -22.47 -4.47 -7.83
CA ARG A 19 -22.11 -5.19 -9.07
C ARG A 19 -22.08 -4.30 -10.32
N SER A 20 -22.62 -3.08 -10.22
CA SER A 20 -22.67 -2.17 -11.36
C SER A 20 -21.29 -1.59 -11.66
N HIS A 21 -20.90 -1.63 -12.94
CA HIS A 21 -19.69 -0.96 -13.43
C HIS A 21 -19.76 0.56 -13.28
N SER A 22 -20.96 1.16 -13.22
CA SER A 22 -21.16 2.61 -13.05
C SER A 22 -20.85 3.13 -11.65
N LEU A 23 -20.89 2.27 -10.64
CA LEU A 23 -20.69 2.64 -9.24
C LEU A 23 -19.22 2.57 -8.80
N ARG A 24 -18.35 2.00 -9.64
CA ARG A 24 -16.92 1.87 -9.35
C ARG A 24 -16.17 3.14 -9.79
N PRO A 25 -15.21 3.65 -9.00
CA PRO A 25 -14.38 4.78 -9.43
C PRO A 25 -13.65 4.48 -10.74
N LEU A 26 -13.59 5.44 -11.65
CA LEU A 26 -12.82 5.28 -12.89
C LEU A 26 -11.32 5.16 -12.58
N THR A 27 -10.68 4.22 -13.27
CA THR A 27 -9.23 3.97 -13.22
C THR A 27 -8.66 4.11 -14.62
N SER A 28 -7.35 4.29 -14.73
CA SER A 28 -6.65 4.36 -16.02
C SER A 28 -6.92 3.16 -16.94
N LYS A 29 -7.20 1.98 -16.37
CA LYS A 29 -7.50 0.75 -17.10
C LYS A 29 -8.96 0.60 -17.55
N ARG A 30 -9.89 1.36 -16.95
CA ARG A 30 -11.34 1.21 -17.19
C ARG A 30 -11.93 2.26 -18.13
N ALA A 31 -11.21 3.33 -18.38
CA ALA A 31 -11.69 4.44 -19.19
C ALA A 31 -11.12 4.41 -20.61
N ASN A 32 -11.52 5.36 -21.45
CA ASN A 32 -11.05 5.48 -22.82
C ASN A 32 -9.55 5.88 -22.90
N ARG A 33 -8.98 5.83 -24.11
CA ARG A 33 -7.56 6.16 -24.37
C ARG A 33 -7.13 7.57 -23.89
N ARG A 34 -8.06 8.52 -23.78
CA ARG A 34 -7.77 9.92 -23.41
C ARG A 34 -7.89 10.18 -21.90
N PHE A 35 -8.33 9.19 -21.12
CA PHE A 35 -8.44 9.32 -19.68
C PHE A 35 -7.10 9.02 -19.00
N TYR A 36 -6.43 10.08 -18.55
CA TYR A 36 -5.17 9.97 -17.83
C TYR A 36 -5.40 10.12 -16.32
N LYS A 37 -5.15 9.06 -15.56
CA LYS A 37 -5.26 9.04 -14.10
C LYS A 37 -4.12 8.22 -13.50
N GLY A 38 -3.45 8.77 -12.50
CA GLY A 38 -2.40 8.08 -11.75
C GLY A 38 -2.93 7.07 -10.73
N ASN A 39 -2.00 6.30 -10.15
CA ASN A 39 -2.28 5.30 -9.11
C ASN A 39 -1.90 5.77 -7.69
N GLY A 40 -1.69 7.07 -7.49
CA GLY A 40 -1.32 7.64 -6.20
C GLY A 40 0.16 7.50 -5.82
N CYS A 41 1.03 7.11 -6.75
CA CYS A 41 2.47 7.13 -6.51
C CYS A 41 2.98 8.58 -6.36
N ARG A 42 4.04 8.75 -5.55
CA ARG A 42 4.76 10.03 -5.45
C ARG A 42 5.42 10.38 -6.79
N ASN A 43 5.59 11.68 -7.04
CA ASN A 43 6.35 12.17 -8.18
C ASN A 43 7.86 12.22 -7.89
N GLU A 44 8.67 11.82 -8.86
CA GLU A 44 10.14 11.81 -8.76
C GLU A 44 10.78 12.93 -9.59
N GLY A 45 9.96 13.81 -10.16
CA GLY A 45 10.38 14.73 -11.21
C GLY A 45 9.20 15.49 -11.81
N VAL A 46 9.47 16.21 -12.91
CA VAL A 46 8.51 17.10 -13.58
C VAL A 46 8.60 16.97 -15.10
N HIS A 47 7.48 17.16 -15.80
CA HIS A 47 7.47 17.26 -17.26
C HIS A 47 8.01 18.62 -17.73
N GLY A 48 9.01 18.61 -18.60
CA GLY A 48 9.55 19.81 -19.24
C GLY A 48 8.71 20.29 -20.43
N LYS A 49 9.05 21.48 -20.96
CA LYS A 49 8.31 22.20 -22.03
C LYS A 49 8.01 21.38 -23.30
N ARG A 50 8.81 20.35 -23.62
CA ARG A 50 8.65 19.49 -24.81
C ARG A 50 8.17 18.07 -24.48
N GLY A 51 7.51 17.88 -23.34
CA GLY A 51 6.97 16.59 -22.90
C GLY A 51 7.99 15.60 -22.33
N ARG A 52 9.30 15.91 -22.38
CA ARG A 52 10.34 15.13 -21.71
C ARG A 52 10.10 15.11 -20.20
N TYR A 53 10.32 13.98 -19.54
CA TYR A 53 10.31 13.89 -18.08
C TYR A 53 11.71 14.17 -17.54
N ILE A 54 11.81 15.07 -16.57
CA ILE A 54 13.08 15.44 -15.91
C ILE A 54 13.02 14.89 -14.50
N VAL A 55 13.88 13.92 -14.21
CA VAL A 55 14.03 13.30 -12.88
C VAL A 55 14.86 14.23 -11.99
N ASP A 56 14.42 14.37 -10.74
CA ASP A 56 15.04 15.21 -9.72
C ASP A 56 15.68 14.31 -8.65
N SER A 57 17.01 14.38 -8.50
CA SER A 57 17.76 13.54 -7.55
C SER A 57 17.26 13.71 -6.11
N ASP A 58 16.80 14.90 -5.75
CA ASP A 58 16.41 15.23 -4.39
C ASP A 58 15.02 14.65 -4.05
N LYS A 59 14.23 14.32 -5.07
CA LYS A 59 12.91 13.68 -4.91
C LYS A 59 12.99 12.15 -4.88
N LEU A 60 14.10 11.58 -5.32
CA LEU A 60 14.30 10.13 -5.32
C LEU A 60 14.37 9.61 -3.90
N LEU A 61 13.75 8.45 -3.66
CA LEU A 61 13.84 7.78 -2.37
C LEU A 61 15.22 7.16 -2.21
N GLN A 62 16.02 7.69 -1.28
CA GLN A 62 17.28 7.06 -0.88
C GLN A 62 17.02 6.10 0.28
N LEU A 63 17.38 4.83 0.10
CA LEU A 63 17.30 3.81 1.14
C LEU A 63 18.69 3.61 1.74
N GLU A 64 18.86 4.01 2.99
CA GLU A 64 20.09 3.77 3.75
C GLU A 64 20.06 2.34 4.30
N VAL A 65 20.52 1.39 3.50
CA VAL A 65 20.58 -0.02 3.88
C VAL A 65 21.94 -0.31 4.52
N PRO A 66 22.00 -0.63 5.83
CA PRO A 66 23.25 -0.99 6.49
C PRO A 66 23.69 -2.41 6.11
N ASP A 67 24.99 -2.68 6.26
CA ASP A 67 25.49 -4.05 6.21
C ASP A 67 25.11 -4.81 7.50
N LEU A 68 24.57 -6.01 7.34
CA LEU A 68 24.09 -6.87 8.43
C LEU A 68 24.94 -8.14 8.59
N THR A 69 26.11 -8.20 7.95
CA THR A 69 27.03 -9.33 8.14
C THR A 69 27.43 -9.49 9.61
N GLY A 70 27.20 -10.68 10.17
CA GLY A 70 27.47 -10.97 11.59
C GLY A 70 26.43 -10.44 12.60
N PHE A 71 25.30 -9.92 12.14
CA PHE A 71 24.24 -9.42 13.03
C PHE A 71 23.54 -10.58 13.77
N LYS A 72 23.53 -10.52 15.12
CA LYS A 72 23.06 -11.61 15.98
C LYS A 72 21.53 -11.69 16.10
N LEU A 73 20.83 -10.58 15.91
CA LEU A 73 19.38 -10.52 16.09
C LEU A 73 18.66 -11.19 14.90
N LYS A 74 17.52 -11.80 15.19
CA LYS A 74 16.65 -12.46 14.21
C LYS A 74 15.26 -11.80 14.23
N ALA A 75 14.45 -12.09 13.21
CA ALA A 75 13.10 -11.53 13.08
C ALA A 75 12.13 -11.92 14.22
N TYR A 76 12.43 -13.00 14.94
CA TYR A 76 11.61 -13.52 16.02
C TYR A 76 12.41 -13.70 17.31
N VAL A 77 11.69 -13.69 18.43
CA VAL A 77 12.23 -13.84 19.78
C VAL A 77 11.84 -15.20 20.36
N SER A 78 12.64 -15.72 21.30
CA SER A 78 12.34 -16.96 22.02
C SER A 78 11.09 -16.82 22.90
N PRO A 79 10.19 -17.83 22.93
CA PRO A 79 9.03 -17.86 23.83
C PRO A 79 9.39 -17.86 25.31
N LEU A 80 10.63 -18.23 25.66
CA LEU A 80 11.10 -18.34 27.04
C LEU A 80 11.50 -16.99 27.66
N THR A 81 11.36 -15.89 26.91
CA THR A 81 11.77 -14.57 27.37
C THR A 81 10.83 -14.05 28.47
N PRO A 82 11.34 -13.56 29.62
CA PRO A 82 10.50 -13.07 30.70
C PRO A 82 9.77 -11.77 30.33
N ASN A 83 8.52 -11.63 30.81
CA ASN A 83 7.72 -10.42 30.57
C ASN A 83 8.22 -9.25 31.43
N ARG A 84 8.69 -8.18 30.78
CA ARG A 84 9.07 -6.93 31.45
C ARG A 84 7.91 -5.94 31.42
N ARG A 85 7.49 -5.45 32.59
CA ARG A 85 6.52 -4.34 32.69
C ARG A 85 7.21 -3.05 32.22
N PRO A 86 6.56 -2.20 31.41
CA PRO A 86 7.11 -0.90 31.06
C PRO A 86 7.26 -0.06 32.33
N VAL A 87 8.43 0.53 32.53
CA VAL A 87 8.67 1.45 33.63
C VAL A 87 7.92 2.74 33.29
N SER A 88 7.00 3.18 34.14
CA SER A 88 6.37 4.50 34.02
C SER A 88 7.46 5.55 34.18
N GLN A 89 7.72 6.30 33.10
CA GLN A 89 8.57 7.49 33.14
C GLN A 89 7.80 8.67 33.73
#